data_AF-A0A946TMC4-F1
#
_entry.id   AF-A0A946TMC4-F1
#
_cell.length_a   1.000
_cell.length_b   1.000
_cell.length_c   1.000
_cell.angle_alpha   90.00
_cell.angle_beta   90.00
_cell.angle_gamma   90.00
#
_symmetry.space_group_name_H-M   'P 1'
#
loop_
_entity.id
_entity.type
_entity.pdbx_description
1 polymer ?
#
loop_
_entity_poly.entity_id
_entity_poly.type
_entity_poly.pdbx_seq_one_letter_code
_entity_poly.pdbx_strand_id
1 'polypeptide(L)' 'MKIGIVGCAGRMGQMLIKEVLGTAGCELAGGTEGPGNPALGKDMAAHAGLEPCGLEISED' A
#
# COMPACT_ATOMS: atom_id res chain seq x y z
N MET A 1 6.50 13.96 -1.41
CA MET A 1 7.37 13.03 -0.67
C MET A 1 6.90 11.62 -0.99
N LYS A 2 7.80 10.77 -1.48
CA LYS A 2 7.47 9.40 -1.88
C LYS A 2 7.66 8.45 -0.69
N ILE A 3 6.63 7.68 -0.37
CA ILE A 3 6.59 6.82 0.83
C ILE A 3 6.35 5.37 0.40
N GLY A 4 7.26 4.48 0.79
CA GLY A 4 7.10 3.03 0.66
C GLY A 4 6.59 2.42 1.97
N ILE A 5 5.75 1.37 1.89
CA ILE A 5 5.17 0.71 3.07
C ILE A 5 5.49 -0.79 3.03
N VAL A 6 6.31 -1.26 3.97
CA VAL A 6 6.55 -2.69 4.20
C VAL A 6 5.44 -3.24 5.09
N GLY A 7 4.92 -4.43 4.79
CA GLY A 7 3.77 -5.00 5.49
C GLY A 7 2.46 -4.27 5.16
N CYS A 8 2.34 -3.80 3.91
CA CYS A 8 1.26 -2.92 3.47
C CYS A 8 -0.13 -3.57 3.45
N ALA A 9 -0.20 -4.91 3.36
CA ALA A 9 -1.46 -5.64 3.40
C ALA A 9 -1.98 -5.84 4.83
N GLY A 10 -1.12 -5.69 5.84
CA GLY A 10 -1.49 -5.75 7.24
C GLY A 10 -2.36 -4.58 7.70
N ARG A 11 -3.02 -4.71 8.86
CA ARG A 11 -3.92 -3.68 9.41
C ARG A 11 -3.24 -2.31 9.54
N MET A 12 -1.99 -2.26 10.02
CA MET A 12 -1.24 -1.01 10.16
C MET A 12 -0.82 -0.46 8.78
N GLY A 13 -0.36 -1.32 7.88
CA GLY A 13 0.02 -0.93 6.52
C GLY A 13 -1.14 -0.27 5.77
N GLN A 14 -2.35 -0.82 5.88
CA GLN A 14 -3.55 -0.22 5.30
C GLN A 14 -3.90 1.15 5.90
N MET A 15 -3.66 1.36 7.20
CA MET A 15 -3.87 2.67 7.83
C MET A 15 -2.84 3.69 7.33
N LEU A 16 -1.57 3.29 7.18
CA LEU A 16 -0.53 4.14 6.61
C LEU A 16 -0.83 4.50 5.15
N ILE A 17 -1.35 3.55 4.35
CA ILE A 17 -1.81 3.81 2.97
C ILE A 17 -2.85 4.94 2.95
N LYS A 18 -3.86 4.86 3.82
CA LYS A 18 -4.92 5.87 3.92
C LYS A 18 -4.36 7.24 4.31
N GLU A 19 -3.46 7.27 5.30
CA GLU A 19 -2.86 8.51 5.77
C GLU A 19 -2.01 9.18 4.70
N VAL A 20 -1.18 8.40 3.98
CA VAL A 20 -0.33 8.91 2.89
C VAL A 20 -1.17 9.50 1.77
N LEU A 21 -2.24 8.82 1.35
CA LEU A 21 -3.13 9.31 0.29
C LEU A 21 -3.98 10.51 0.73
N GLY A 22 -4.26 10.63 2.03
CA GLY A 22 -4.98 11.77 2.61
C GLY A 22 -4.10 13.00 2.88
N THR A 23 -2.76 12.84 2.85
CA THR A 23 -1.82 13.90 3.22
C THR A 23 -1.32 14.66 1.99
N ALA A 24 -1.57 15.97 1.95
CA ALA A 24 -1.10 16.83 0.87
C ALA A 24 0.44 16.81 0.78
N GLY A 25 0.96 16.60 -0.44
CA GLY A 25 2.40 16.53 -0.68
C GLY A 25 3.04 15.17 -0.38
N CYS A 26 2.24 14.15 -0.01
CA CYS A 26 2.68 12.77 0.12
C CYS A 26 2.11 11.91 -1.02
N GLU A 27 2.90 10.93 -1.46
CA GLU A 27 2.54 9.99 -2.52
C GLU A 27 3.05 8.60 -2.15
N LEU A 28 2.27 7.57 -2.48
CA LEU A 28 2.73 6.20 -2.36
C LEU A 28 3.77 5.90 -3.45
N ALA A 29 4.87 5.26 -3.05
CA ALA A 29 5.92 4.81 -3.96
C ALA A 29 5.81 3.33 -4.31
N GLY A 30 5.12 2.55 -3.46
CA GLY A 30 5.00 1.11 -3.53
C GLY A 30 4.84 0.51 -2.13
N GLY A 31 4.59 -0.79 -2.07
CA GLY A 31 4.51 -1.51 -0.80
C GLY A 31 4.80 -2.98 -0.98
N THR A 32 5.43 -3.56 0.04
CA THR A 32 5.91 -4.94 0.01
C THR A 32 5.19 -5.79 1.05
N GLU A 33 5.14 -7.09 0.79
CA GLU A 33 4.71 -8.13 1.71
C GLU A 33 5.61 -9.36 1.58
N GLY A 34 5.58 -10.22 2.61
CA GLY A 34 6.36 -11.44 2.60
C GLY A 34 5.94 -12.43 1.50
N PRO A 35 6.83 -13.35 1.09
CA PRO A 35 6.55 -14.34 0.06
C PRO A 35 5.29 -15.17 0.33
N GLY A 36 4.49 -15.38 -0.70
CA GLY A 36 3.24 -16.14 -0.62
C GLY A 36 2.09 -15.43 0.11
N ASN A 37 2.23 -14.14 0.43
CA ASN A 37 1.13 -13.35 0.97
C ASN A 37 -0.04 -13.27 -0.04
N PRO A 38 -1.29 -13.56 0.37
CA PRO A 38 -2.44 -13.56 -0.53
C PRO A 38 -2.83 -12.17 -1.08
N ALA A 39 -2.18 -11.10 -0.63
CA ALA A 39 -2.37 -9.75 -1.12
C ALA A 39 -1.42 -9.35 -2.25
N LEU A 40 -0.38 -10.14 -2.54
CA LEU A 40 0.55 -9.87 -3.64
C LEU A 40 -0.20 -9.71 -4.97
N GLY A 41 0.19 -8.72 -5.77
CA GLY A 41 -0.45 -8.36 -7.04
C GLY A 41 -1.78 -7.63 -6.93
N LYS A 42 -2.30 -7.36 -5.72
CA LYS A 42 -3.47 -6.48 -5.54
C LYS A 42 -3.05 -5.03 -5.52
N ASP A 43 -3.95 -4.15 -5.94
CA ASP A 43 -3.74 -2.71 -5.78
C ASP A 43 -3.73 -2.31 -4.30
N MET A 44 -2.74 -1.52 -3.90
CA MET A 44 -2.51 -1.10 -2.52
C MET A 44 -3.70 -0.31 -1.94
N ALA A 45 -4.21 0.67 -2.69
CA ALA A 45 -5.32 1.50 -2.23
C ALA A 45 -6.63 0.71 -2.20
N ALA A 46 -6.88 -0.10 -3.23
CA ALA A 46 -8.04 -1.00 -3.27
C ALA A 46 -8.05 -1.99 -2.11
N HIS A 47 -6.89 -2.59 -1.79
CA HIS A 47 -6.76 -3.52 -0.66
C HIS A 47 -6.99 -2.83 0.69
N ALA A 48 -6.66 -1.53 0.79
CA ALA A 48 -6.99 -0.71 1.96
C ALA A 48 -8.45 -0.22 1.99
N GLY A 49 -9.26 -0.51 0.97
CA GLY A 49 -10.66 -0.09 0.86
C GLY A 49 -10.85 1.33 0.34
N LEU A 50 -9.91 1.82 -0.48
CA LEU A 50 -9.99 3.09 -1.21
C LEU A 50 -10.12 2.83 -2.72
N GLU A 51 -10.29 3.88 -3.51
CA GLU A 51 -10.21 3.78 -4.97
C GLU A 51 -8.81 3.35 -5.42
N PRO A 52 -8.68 2.48 -6.45
CA PRO A 52 -7.39 1.99 -6.92
C PRO A 52 -6.44 3.12 -7.31
N CYS A 53 -5.16 3.01 -6.90
CA CYS A 53 -4.15 4.02 -7.19
C CYS A 53 -3.14 3.60 -8.28
N GLY A 54 -3.27 2.38 -8.81
CA GLY A 54 -2.39 1.82 -9.84
C GLY A 54 -1.06 1.29 -9.31
N LEU A 55 -0.92 1.13 -7.99
CA LEU A 55 0.27 0.57 -7.35
C LEU A 55 -0.05 -0.81 -6.79
N GLU A 56 0.67 -1.81 -7.26
CA GLU A 56 0.51 -3.20 -6.80
C GLU A 56 1.35 -3.48 -5.56
N ILE A 57 0.85 -4.37 -4.71
CA ILE A 57 1.61 -4.95 -3.59
C ILE A 57 2.62 -5.95 -4.16
N SER A 58 3.91 -5.68 -3.97
CA SER A 58 5.00 -6.54 -4.45
C SER A 58 5.54 -7.46 -3.35
N GLU A 59 6.27 -8.49 -3.74
CA GLU A 59 7.05 -9.31 -2.82
C GLU A 59 8.29 -8.51 -2.37
N ASP A 60 8.69 -8.64 -1.10
CA ASP A 60 9.93 -8.06 -0.55
C ASP A 60 11.20 -8.76 -1.04
#